data_AF-A0A2D7DEZ6-F1
#
_entry.id   AF-A0A2D7DEZ6-F1
#
_cell.length_a   1.000
_cell.length_b   1.000
_cell.length_c   1.000
_cell.angle_alpha   90.00
_cell.angle_beta   90.00
_cell.angle_gamma   90.00
#
_symmetry.space_group_name_H-M   'P 1'
#
loop_
_entity.id
_entity.type
_entity.pdbx_description
1 polymer ?
#
loop_
_entity_poly.entity_id
_entity_poly.type
_entity_poly.pdbx_seq_one_letter_code
_entity_poly.pdbx_strand_id
1 'polypeptide(L)' 'MPNAKKSRVRHLAKAVTWRVIASGTTFLLAWFFFQDDAQAVQKATSVAVAESVLKMALYYFHERAWYRYGKLGRT' A
#
# COMPACT_ATOMS: atom_id res chain seq x y z
N MET A 1 14.39 -22.29 -22.27
CA MET A 1 13.70 -22.37 -20.96
C MET A 1 13.42 -20.96 -20.46
N PRO A 2 12.16 -20.51 -20.30
CA PRO A 2 11.88 -19.18 -19.76
C PRO A 2 12.43 -19.11 -18.32
N ASN A 3 13.39 -18.20 -18.14
CA ASN A 3 14.19 -18.07 -16.93
C ASN A 3 13.31 -17.66 -15.73
N ALA A 4 12.95 -18.61 -14.85
CA ALA A 4 12.10 -18.38 -13.67
C ALA A 4 12.61 -17.26 -12.74
N LYS A 5 13.91 -16.92 -12.80
CA LYS A 5 14.49 -15.74 -12.11
C LYS A 5 13.97 -14.40 -12.63
N LYS A 6 13.75 -14.23 -13.96
CA LYS A 6 13.24 -12.97 -14.53
C LYS A 6 11.83 -12.63 -14.06
N SER A 7 11.00 -13.65 -13.79
CA SER A 7 9.63 -13.47 -13.30
C SER A 7 9.59 -12.85 -11.90
N ARG A 8 10.35 -13.42 -10.93
CA ARG A 8 10.36 -12.95 -9.54
C ARG A 8 10.84 -11.51 -9.39
N VAL A 9 11.86 -11.11 -10.14
CA VAL A 9 12.39 -9.73 -10.12
C VAL A 9 11.38 -8.74 -10.71
N ARG A 10 10.64 -9.11 -11.76
CA ARG A 10 9.54 -8.30 -12.31
C ARG A 10 8.41 -8.09 -11.31
N HIS A 11 8.03 -9.13 -10.57
CA HIS A 11 6.99 -9.02 -9.55
C HIS A 11 7.42 -8.12 -8.39
N LEU A 12 8.67 -8.23 -7.93
CA LEU A 12 9.21 -7.37 -6.88
C LEU A 12 9.29 -5.90 -7.34
N ALA A 13 9.81 -5.65 -8.54
CA ALA A 13 9.86 -4.31 -9.12
C ALA A 13 8.47 -3.70 -9.25
N LYS A 14 7.49 -4.47 -9.76
CA LYS A 14 6.09 -4.03 -9.88
C LYS A 14 5.49 -3.69 -8.52
N ALA A 15 5.78 -4.47 -7.48
CA ALA A 15 5.28 -4.23 -6.12
C ALA A 15 5.90 -2.97 -5.49
N VAL A 16 7.19 -2.70 -5.74
CA VAL A 16 7.87 -1.49 -5.29
C VAL A 16 7.33 -0.27 -6.03
N THR A 17 7.19 -0.33 -7.36
CA THR A 17 6.59 0.75 -8.16
C THR A 17 5.19 1.10 -7.66
N TRP A 18 4.34 0.09 -7.42
CA TRP A 18 2.99 0.32 -6.89
C TRP A 18 3.00 0.94 -5.49
N ARG A 19 3.96 0.58 -4.63
CA ARG A 19 4.09 1.20 -3.30
C ARG A 19 4.53 2.66 -3.37
N VAL A 20 5.48 2.98 -4.24
CA VAL A 20 5.96 4.36 -4.44
C VAL A 20 4.85 5.24 -5.01
N ILE A 21 4.12 4.74 -6.01
CA ILE A 21 2.97 5.46 -6.58
C ILE A 21 1.91 5.68 -5.51
N ALA A 22 1.52 4.64 -4.76
CA ALA A 22 0.50 4.76 -3.73
C ALA A 22 0.89 5.80 -2.65
N SER A 23 2.09 5.69 -2.09
CA SER A 23 2.57 6.65 -1.10
C SER A 23 2.65 8.08 -1.65
N GLY A 24 3.10 8.23 -2.90
CA GLY A 24 3.16 9.53 -3.59
C GLY A 24 1.78 10.14 -3.82
N THR A 25 0.80 9.34 -4.26
CA THR A 25 -0.58 9.79 -4.46
C THR A 25 -1.21 10.28 -3.16
N THR A 26 -0.99 9.59 -2.04
CA THR A 26 -1.51 9.99 -0.72
C THR A 26 -0.87 11.27 -0.22
N PHE A 27 0.45 11.40 -0.38
CA PHE A 27 1.16 12.62 -0.04
C PHE A 27 0.66 13.81 -0.87
N LEU A 28 0.50 13.64 -2.18
CA LEU A 28 -0.03 14.67 -3.07
C LEU A 28 -1.49 15.03 -2.75
N LEU A 29 -2.34 14.04 -2.45
CA LEU A 29 -3.72 14.27 -2.02
C LEU A 29 -3.78 15.07 -0.73
N ALA A 30 -2.97 14.69 0.27
CA ALA A 30 -2.95 15.40 1.53
C ALA A 30 -2.39 16.83 1.34
N TRP A 31 -1.34 17.01 0.55
CA TRP A 31 -0.80 18.33 0.23
C TRP A 31 -1.84 19.22 -0.48
N PHE A 32 -2.58 18.66 -1.45
CA PHE A 32 -3.62 19.37 -2.18
C PHE A 32 -4.79 19.78 -1.27
N PHE A 33 -5.24 18.89 -0.37
CA PHE A 33 -6.31 19.19 0.58
C PHE A 33 -5.93 20.22 1.64
N PHE A 34 -4.65 20.29 2.03
CA PHE A 34 -4.17 21.19 3.08
C PHE A 34 -3.39 22.40 2.55
N GLN A 35 -3.47 22.72 1.25
CA GLN A 35 -2.62 23.76 0.62
C GLN A 35 -2.72 25.16 1.26
N ASP A 36 -3.87 25.50 1.86
CA ASP A 36 -4.13 26.79 2.53
C ASP A 36 -3.69 26.81 4.01
N ASP A 37 -3.18 25.69 4.53
CA ASP A 37 -2.85 25.51 5.93
C ASP A 37 -1.33 25.58 6.14
N ALA A 38 -0.84 26.47 7.00
CA ALA A 38 0.59 26.59 7.32
C ALA A 38 1.21 25.29 7.88
N GLN A 39 0.36 24.34 8.31
CA GLN A 39 0.76 23.03 8.83
C GLN A 39 0.51 21.87 7.85
N ALA A 40 0.36 22.15 6.55
CA ALA A 40 0.12 21.16 5.50
C ALA A 40 1.10 19.98 5.54
N VAL A 41 2.38 20.23 5.84
CA VAL A 41 3.41 19.18 5.89
C VAL A 41 3.11 18.18 7.02
N GLN A 42 2.78 18.67 8.22
CA GLN A 42 2.48 17.80 9.35
C GLN A 42 1.20 16.99 9.11
N LYS A 43 0.16 17.61 8.53
CA LYS A 43 -1.08 16.91 8.16
C LYS A 43 -0.85 15.86 7.06
N ALA A 44 -0.01 16.16 6.06
CA ALA A 44 0.35 15.20 5.03
C ALA A 44 1.13 14.01 5.58
N THR A 45 2.08 14.25 6.49
CA THR A 45 2.81 13.17 7.17
C THR A 45 1.89 12.33 8.04
N SER A 46 0.98 12.93 8.80
CA SER A 46 0.05 12.17 9.64
C SER A 46 -0.91 11.31 8.82
N VAL A 47 -1.40 11.82 7.68
CA VAL A 47 -2.21 11.03 6.73
C VAL A 47 -1.39 9.89 6.13
N ALA A 48 -0.15 10.11 5.74
CA ALA A 48 0.72 9.04 5.20
C ALA A 48 1.00 7.94 6.24
N VAL A 49 1.22 8.32 7.50
CA VAL A 49 1.39 7.37 8.61
C VAL A 49 0.08 6.62 8.88
N ALA A 50 -1.04 7.33 8.97
CA ALA A 50 -2.36 6.73 9.18
C ALA A 50 -2.70 5.73 8.04
N GLU A 51 -2.42 6.08 6.79
CA GLU A 51 -2.63 5.16 5.66
C GLU A 51 -1.75 3.91 5.78
N SER A 52 -0.46 4.05 6.14
CA SER A 52 0.41 2.89 6.30
C SER A 52 -0.09 1.95 7.41
N VAL A 53 -0.53 2.50 8.54
CA VAL A 53 -1.13 1.73 9.63
C VAL A 53 -2.43 1.07 9.18
N LEU A 54 -3.29 1.80 8.45
CA LEU A 54 -4.56 1.28 7.94
C LEU A 54 -4.34 0.15 6.94
N LYS A 55 -3.34 0.25 6.06
CA LYS A 55 -2.92 -0.82 5.14
C LYS A 55 -2.46 -2.06 5.90
N MET A 56 -1.68 -1.91 6.96
CA MET A 56 -1.26 -3.04 7.80
C MET A 56 -2.46 -3.68 8.51
N ALA A 57 -3.35 -2.86 9.08
CA ALA A 57 -4.57 -3.35 9.73
C ALA A 57 -5.46 -4.09 8.72
N LEU A 58 -5.73 -3.49 7.55
CA LEU A 58 -6.50 -4.11 6.47
C LEU A 58 -5.83 -5.37 5.94
N TYR A 59 -4.50 -5.42 5.81
CA TYR A 59 -3.79 -6.64 5.43
C TYR A 59 -4.00 -7.75 6.46
N TYR A 60 -3.86 -7.43 7.75
CA TYR A 60 -4.10 -8.38 8.83
C TYR A 60 -5.56 -8.88 8.84
N PHE A 61 -6.53 -7.97 8.72
CA PHE A 61 -7.94 -8.34 8.62
C PHE A 61 -8.26 -9.11 7.35
N HIS A 62 -7.67 -8.76 6.22
CA HIS A 62 -7.82 -9.48 4.95
C HIS A 62 -7.25 -10.89 5.09
N GLU A 63 -6.05 -11.07 5.63
CA GLU A 63 -5.45 -12.39 5.86
C GLU A 63 -6.26 -13.19 6.89
N ARG A 64 -6.79 -12.54 7.93
CA ARG A 64 -7.65 -13.18 8.93
C ARG A 64 -9.01 -13.58 8.35
N ALA A 65 -9.62 -12.73 7.53
CA ALA A 65 -10.85 -13.01 6.81
C ALA A 65 -10.61 -14.09 5.75
N TRP A 66 -9.48 -14.06 5.04
CA TRP A 66 -9.07 -15.11 4.11
C TRP A 66 -8.83 -16.44 4.84
N TYR A 67 -8.26 -16.42 6.03
CA TYR A 67 -8.12 -17.64 6.84
C TYR A 67 -9.48 -18.14 7.36
N ARG A 68 -10.38 -17.23 7.74
CA ARG A 68 -11.72 -17.53 8.29
C ARG A 68 -12.72 -17.99 7.22
N TYR A 69 -12.70 -17.39 6.03
CA TYR A 69 -13.64 -17.60 4.93
C TYR A 69 -13.02 -18.34 3.74
N GLY A 70 -11.70 -18.34 3.59
CA GLY A 70 -10.95 -19.06 2.55
C GLY A 70 -10.84 -20.55 2.87
N LYS A 71 -11.99 -21.23 2.83
CA LYS A 71 -12.11 -22.65 2.51
C LYS A 71 -11.97 -22.91 0.99
N LEU A 72 -11.42 -21.96 0.21
CA LEU A 72 -11.46 -21.99 -1.26
C LEU A 72 -10.05 -22.02 -1.89
N GLY A 73 -9.22 -22.98 -1.47
CA GLY A 73 -7.89 -23.15 -2.07
C GLY A 73 -7.07 -24.34 -1.57
N ARG A 74 -7.72 -25.36 -1.00
CA ARG A 74 -7.12 -26.69 -0.77
C ARG A 74 -7.80 -27.70 -1.70
N THR A 75 -7.56 -27.56 -3.00
CA THR A 75 -7.75 -28.62 -4.01
C THR A 75 -6.66 -28.47 -5.04
#